data_AF-A0ABD5SC21-F1
#
_entry.id   AF-A0ABD5SC21-F1
#
_cell.length_a   1.000
_cell.length_b   1.000
_cell.length_c   1.000
_cell.angle_alpha   90.00
_cell.angle_beta   90.00
_cell.angle_gamma   90.00
#
_symmetry.space_group_name_H-M   'P 1'
#
loop_
_entity.id
_entity.type
_entity.pdbx_description
1 polymer ?
#
loop_
_entity_poly.entity_id
_entity_poly.type
_entity_poly.pdbx_seq_one_letter_code
_entity_poly.pdbx_strand_id
1 'polypeptide(L)'
;MRFIEEVVVEEFLPTVRSMLAEDLRDRGFTQHEVADALGISQSAVSKYAHGEVARNERVVADQRVSDLVERVGEGLAAGDMSPVAAVVEIEVLIRQLEEGDLLADLHEEAMPALSAADVEFSVHDPDSGLRERESVLASVRRGLRTLTNASGFAGLIPNVGANVAECLADASSVDDVAAVPGRLVDVKGQAMVPGEPEFGVS
;
A
#
# COMPACT_ATOMS: atom_id res chain seq x y z
N MET A 1 -3.00 -4.49 9.27
CA MET A 1 -3.03 -3.30 8.39
C MET A 1 -1.61 -2.79 8.36
N ARG A 2 -1.06 -2.60 7.16
CA ARG A 2 0.26 -2.00 6.98
C ARG A 2 0.08 -0.86 5.99
N PHE A 3 0.54 0.32 6.35
CA PHE A 3 0.43 1.53 5.53
C PHE A 3 1.65 1.66 4.62
N ILE A 4 1.50 2.34 3.49
CA ILE A 4 2.64 2.59 2.60
C ILE A 4 3.68 3.49 3.28
N GLU A 5 3.23 4.40 4.14
CA GLU A 5 4.11 5.27 4.93
C GLU A 5 5.01 4.46 5.88
N GLU A 6 4.56 3.29 6.35
CA GLU A 6 5.41 2.38 7.12
C GLU A 6 6.51 1.78 6.24
N VAL A 7 6.19 1.37 5.00
CA VAL A 7 7.19 0.91 4.02
C VAL A 7 8.19 2.00 3.68
N VAL A 8 7.72 3.24 3.50
CA VAL A 8 8.59 4.40 3.23
C VAL A 8 9.57 4.63 4.38
N VAL A 9 9.10 4.58 5.64
CA VAL A 9 9.95 4.84 6.82
C VAL A 9 10.89 3.67 7.13
N GLU A 10 10.49 2.43 6.84
CA GLU A 10 11.26 1.23 7.17
C GLU A 10 12.26 0.83 6.08
N GLU A 11 11.91 1.01 4.81
CA GLU A 11 12.70 0.52 3.66
C GLU A 11 13.32 1.66 2.85
N PHE A 12 12.52 2.66 2.44
CA PHE A 12 12.96 3.68 1.50
C PHE A 12 13.83 4.76 2.13
N LEU A 13 13.32 5.48 3.14
CA LEU A 13 14.03 6.59 3.77
C LEU A 13 15.35 6.18 4.42
N PRO A 14 15.46 5.02 5.11
CA PRO A 14 16.74 4.56 5.64
C PRO A 14 17.75 4.30 4.52
N THR A 15 17.32 3.72 3.40
CA THR A 15 18.18 3.45 2.24
C THR A 15 18.66 4.75 1.59
N VAL A 16 17.73 5.65 1.24
CA VAL A 16 18.05 6.94 0.61
C VAL A 16 18.94 7.81 1.50
N ARG A 17 18.65 7.90 2.81
CA ARG A 17 19.51 8.66 3.74
C ARG A 17 20.91 8.07 3.86
N SER A 18 21.03 6.75 3.80
CA SER A 18 22.32 6.07 3.83
C SER A 18 23.13 6.38 2.56
N MET A 19 22.49 6.34 1.39
CA MET A 19 23.10 6.70 0.10
C MET A 19 23.51 8.18 0.06
N LEU A 20 22.65 9.10 0.53
CA LEU A 20 22.98 10.53 0.63
C LEU A 20 24.12 10.79 1.62
N ALA A 21 24.14 10.09 2.76
CA ALA A 21 25.22 10.22 3.72
C ALA A 21 26.56 9.76 3.12
N GLU A 22 26.58 8.66 2.36
CA GLU A 22 27.79 8.21 1.64
C GLU A 22 28.23 9.22 0.57
N ASP A 23 27.31 9.67 -0.29
CA ASP A 23 27.61 10.63 -1.34
C ASP A 23 28.19 11.94 -0.77
N LEU A 24 27.60 12.50 0.29
CA LEU A 24 28.12 13.71 0.93
C LEU A 24 29.49 13.48 1.60
N ARG A 25 29.72 12.29 2.17
CA ARG A 25 31.02 11.91 2.75
C ARG A 25 32.10 11.82 1.67
N ASP A 26 31.78 11.26 0.51
CA ASP A 26 32.69 11.17 -0.63
C ASP A 26 33.02 12.56 -1.20
N ARG A 27 32.09 13.53 -1.05
CA ARG A 27 32.30 14.95 -1.35
C ARG A 27 33.05 15.72 -0.26
N GLY A 28 33.52 15.05 0.80
CA GLY A 28 34.40 15.60 1.83
C GLY A 28 33.69 16.13 3.09
N PHE A 29 32.38 15.92 3.23
CA PHE A 29 31.66 16.35 4.43
C PHE A 29 32.10 15.55 5.67
N THR A 30 32.18 16.24 6.81
CA THR A 30 32.28 15.60 8.13
C THR A 30 30.95 14.98 8.52
N GLN A 31 30.95 14.04 9.48
CA GLN A 31 29.71 13.45 9.99
C GLN A 31 28.74 14.50 10.55
N HIS A 32 29.27 15.60 11.11
CA HIS A 32 28.46 16.68 11.65
C HIS A 32 27.78 17.47 10.53
N GLU A 33 28.51 17.83 9.49
CA GLU A 33 27.95 18.54 8.33
C GLU A 33 26.91 17.68 7.59
N VAL A 34 27.12 16.36 7.49
CA VAL A 34 26.11 15.44 6.95
C VAL A 34 24.86 15.41 7.83
N ALA A 35 25.03 15.38 9.16
CA ALA A 35 23.91 15.37 10.10
C ALA A 35 23.05 16.64 9.95
N ASP A 36 23.71 17.80 9.83
CA ASP A 36 23.07 19.09 9.63
C ASP A 36 22.35 19.16 8.28
N ALA A 37 22.99 18.71 7.19
CA ALA A 37 22.42 18.71 5.84
C ALA A 37 21.18 17.81 5.72
N LEU A 38 21.21 16.62 6.35
CA LEU A 38 20.12 15.65 6.29
C LEU A 38 19.07 15.83 7.40
N GLY A 39 19.28 16.75 8.35
CA GLY A 39 18.37 17.00 9.45
C GLY A 39 18.21 15.81 10.41
N ILE A 40 19.28 15.02 10.60
CA ILE A 40 19.31 13.83 11.47
C ILE A 40 20.40 13.96 12.53
N SER A 41 20.42 13.05 13.51
CA SER A 41 21.50 13.06 14.50
C SER A 41 22.83 12.59 13.90
N GLN A 42 23.95 13.10 14.42
CA GLN A 42 25.29 12.58 14.08
C GLN A 42 25.41 11.08 14.38
N SER A 43 24.73 10.58 15.42
CA SER A 43 24.67 9.15 15.72
C SER A 43 23.96 8.34 14.63
N ALA A 44 22.93 8.89 13.97
CA ALA A 44 22.28 8.26 12.83
C ALA A 44 23.23 8.21 11.63
N VAL A 45 23.95 9.30 11.33
CA VAL A 45 24.99 9.34 10.30
C VAL A 45 26.07 8.29 10.56
N SER A 46 26.51 8.15 11.82
CA SER A 46 27.49 7.13 12.18
C SER A 46 27.00 5.72 11.86
N LYS A 47 25.73 5.40 12.17
CA LYS A 47 25.15 4.08 11.84
C LYS A 47 25.12 3.83 10.34
N TYR A 48 24.73 4.84 9.54
CA TYR A 48 24.74 4.72 8.08
C TYR A 48 26.15 4.46 7.54
N ALA A 49 27.14 5.23 8.01
CA ALA A 49 28.53 5.11 7.57
C ALA A 49 29.18 3.76 7.93
N HIS A 50 28.70 3.07 8.97
CA HIS A 50 29.19 1.75 9.36
C HIS A 50 28.35 0.59 8.79
N GLY A 51 27.37 0.89 7.93
CA GLY A 51 26.49 -0.13 7.35
C GLY A 51 25.58 -0.81 8.39
N GLU A 52 25.35 -0.17 9.53
CA GLU A 52 24.53 -0.72 10.63
C GLU A 52 23.03 -0.54 10.39
N VAL A 53 22.65 0.09 9.28
CA VAL A 53 21.25 0.24 8.86
C VAL A 53 21.04 -0.58 7.60
N ALA A 54 20.07 -1.49 7.66
CA ALA A 54 19.67 -2.29 6.52
C ALA A 54 19.25 -1.38 5.36
N ARG A 55 19.73 -1.72 4.16
CA ARG A 55 19.31 -1.10 2.91
C ARG A 55 18.48 -2.07 2.12
N ASN A 56 17.44 -1.58 1.48
CA ASN A 56 16.67 -2.36 0.54
C ASN A 56 17.40 -2.39 -0.82
N GLU A 57 17.81 -3.58 -1.26
CA GLU A 57 18.60 -3.74 -2.50
C GLU A 57 17.85 -3.25 -3.75
N ARG A 58 16.51 -3.37 -3.79
CA ARG A 58 15.69 -2.87 -4.90
C ARG A 58 15.70 -1.34 -4.96
N VAL A 59 15.65 -0.68 -3.80
CA VAL A 59 15.75 0.79 -3.71
C VAL A 59 17.14 1.27 -4.11
N VAL A 60 18.20 0.56 -3.70
CA VAL A 60 19.59 0.88 -4.12
C VAL A 60 19.75 0.73 -5.64
N ALA A 61 19.13 -0.28 -6.24
CA ALA A 61 19.25 -0.59 -7.66
C ALA A 61 18.37 0.30 -8.57
N ASP A 62 17.43 1.06 -8.02
CA ASP A 62 16.56 1.92 -8.82
C ASP A 62 17.34 3.15 -9.32
N GLN A 63 17.39 3.31 -10.65
CA GLN A 63 18.14 4.39 -11.29
C GLN A 63 17.60 5.77 -10.90
N ARG A 64 16.29 5.94 -10.74
CA ARG A 64 15.68 7.23 -10.37
C ARG A 64 16.05 7.62 -8.95
N VAL A 65 16.18 6.64 -8.06
CA VAL A 65 16.69 6.85 -6.70
C VAL A 65 18.15 7.27 -6.74
N SER A 66 18.98 6.59 -7.52
CA SER A 66 20.40 6.94 -7.68
C SER A 66 20.58 8.36 -8.25
N ASP A 67 19.84 8.70 -9.31
CA ASP A 67 19.85 10.02 -9.94
C ASP A 67 19.36 11.13 -8.98
N LEU A 68 18.36 10.83 -8.14
CA LEU A 68 17.90 11.72 -7.10
C LEU A 68 18.98 11.95 -6.04
N VAL A 69 19.61 10.88 -5.56
CA VAL A 69 20.70 10.96 -4.56
C VAL A 69 21.85 11.81 -5.09
N GLU A 70 22.30 11.59 -6.33
CA GLU A 70 23.38 12.38 -6.93
C GLU A 70 23.03 13.87 -7.02
N ARG A 71 21.83 14.19 -7.53
CA ARG A 71 21.36 15.57 -7.71
C ARG A 71 21.13 16.30 -6.38
N VAL A 72 20.52 15.64 -5.40
CA VAL A 72 20.29 16.20 -4.06
C VAL A 72 21.62 16.36 -3.34
N GLY A 73 22.51 15.36 -3.41
CA GLY A 73 23.85 15.40 -2.83
C GLY A 73 24.70 16.53 -3.41
N GLU A 74 24.68 16.72 -4.73
CA GLU A 74 25.35 17.85 -5.39
C GLU A 74 24.78 19.20 -4.96
N GLY A 75 23.45 19.34 -5.00
CA GLY A 75 22.80 20.58 -4.59
C GLY A 75 23.08 20.96 -3.14
N LEU A 76 23.05 19.99 -2.22
CA LEU A 76 23.38 20.21 -0.81
C LEU A 76 24.87 20.55 -0.63
N ALA A 77 25.77 19.86 -1.33
CA ALA A 77 27.21 20.09 -1.24
C ALA A 77 27.63 21.46 -1.79
N ALA A 78 26.99 21.92 -2.87
CA ALA A 78 27.22 23.24 -3.45
C ALA A 78 26.54 24.37 -2.66
N GLY A 79 25.56 24.05 -1.82
CA GLY A 79 24.70 25.04 -1.15
C GLY A 79 23.62 25.63 -2.06
N ASP A 80 23.45 25.10 -3.27
CA ASP A 80 22.43 25.50 -4.24
C ASP A 80 21.05 24.92 -3.91
N MET A 81 20.99 23.89 -3.08
CA MET A 81 19.75 23.26 -2.60
C MET A 81 19.63 23.40 -1.08
N SER A 82 18.46 23.86 -0.62
CA SER A 82 18.13 23.87 0.80
C SER A 82 17.63 22.49 1.26
N PRO A 83 17.70 22.16 2.57
CA PRO A 83 17.08 20.94 3.10
C PRO A 83 15.58 20.83 2.77
N VAL A 84 14.85 21.95 2.73
CA VAL A 84 13.43 21.96 2.33
C VAL A 84 13.26 21.55 0.87
N ALA A 85 14.11 22.04 -0.03
CA ALA A 85 14.07 21.65 -1.44
C ALA A 85 14.43 20.17 -1.62
N ALA A 86 15.41 19.65 -0.88
CA ALA A 86 15.75 18.24 -0.87
C ALA A 86 14.55 17.36 -0.42
N VAL A 87 13.83 17.78 0.62
CA VAL A 87 12.59 17.10 1.04
C VAL A 87 11.56 17.11 -0.10
N VAL A 88 11.35 18.24 -0.78
CA VAL A 88 10.40 18.30 -1.90
C VAL A 88 10.78 17.34 -3.03
N GLU A 89 12.05 17.29 -3.43
CA GLU A 89 12.51 16.37 -4.48
C GLU A 89 12.32 14.90 -4.08
N ILE A 90 12.62 14.55 -2.82
CA ILE A 90 12.42 13.19 -2.29
C ILE A 90 10.92 12.84 -2.23
N GLU A 91 10.07 13.75 -1.75
CA GLU A 91 8.61 13.55 -1.67
C GLU A 91 7.97 13.41 -3.05
N VAL A 92 8.47 14.12 -4.06
CA VAL A 92 8.02 13.96 -5.45
C VAL A 92 8.36 12.57 -5.96
N LEU A 93 9.57 12.07 -5.70
CA LEU A 93 9.94 10.71 -6.10
C LEU A 93 9.11 9.67 -5.34
N ILE A 94 8.90 9.84 -4.03
CA ILE A 94 8.07 8.92 -3.23
C ILE A 94 6.70 8.78 -3.90
N ARG A 95 6.00 9.88 -4.18
CA ARG A 95 4.68 9.83 -4.86
C ARG A 95 4.71 9.09 -6.19
N GLN A 96 5.74 9.32 -7.00
CA GLN A 96 5.90 8.60 -8.27
C GLN A 96 6.07 7.09 -8.06
N LEU A 97 6.80 6.68 -7.02
CA LEU A 97 7.03 5.27 -6.72
C LEU A 97 5.84 4.59 -6.04
N GLU A 98 4.94 5.35 -5.41
CA GLU A 98 3.69 4.87 -4.82
C GLU A 98 2.62 4.57 -5.88
N GLU A 99 2.70 5.19 -7.05
CA GLU A 99 1.73 5.04 -8.14
C GLU A 99 1.98 3.78 -8.99
N GLY A 100 1.77 2.60 -8.40
CA GLY A 100 1.86 1.31 -9.13
C GLY A 100 3.28 0.93 -9.53
N ASP A 101 4.26 1.36 -8.74
CA ASP A 101 5.69 1.18 -9.00
C ASP A 101 6.38 0.63 -7.73
N LEU A 102 7.70 0.82 -7.58
CA LEU A 102 8.54 0.18 -6.58
C LEU A 102 7.98 0.22 -5.14
N LEU A 103 7.42 1.34 -4.68
CA LEU A 103 6.88 1.41 -3.31
C LEU A 103 5.54 0.70 -3.20
N ALA A 104 4.73 0.68 -4.26
CA ALA A 104 3.51 -0.12 -4.33
C ALA A 104 3.85 -1.62 -4.29
N ASP A 105 4.85 -2.07 -5.07
CA ASP A 105 5.32 -3.47 -5.05
C ASP A 105 5.76 -3.90 -3.63
N LEU A 106 6.58 -3.07 -2.97
CA LEU A 106 7.06 -3.34 -1.62
C LEU A 106 5.90 -3.32 -0.61
N HIS A 107 4.87 -2.51 -0.83
CA HIS A 107 3.68 -2.46 0.00
C HIS A 107 2.80 -3.69 -0.16
N GLU A 108 2.62 -4.19 -1.38
CA GLU A 108 1.92 -5.45 -1.64
C GLU A 108 2.63 -6.65 -1.02
N GLU A 109 3.97 -6.70 -1.09
CA GLU A 109 4.77 -7.73 -0.42
C GLU A 109 4.59 -7.68 1.11
N ALA A 110 4.56 -6.45 1.66
CA ALA A 110 4.35 -6.19 3.07
C ALA A 110 2.90 -6.44 3.54
N MET A 111 1.94 -6.39 2.63
CA MET A 111 0.51 -6.65 2.87
C MET A 111 -0.11 -7.46 1.71
N PRO A 112 0.09 -8.79 1.68
CA PRO A 112 -0.35 -9.65 0.57
C PRO A 112 -1.86 -9.64 0.29
N ALA A 113 -2.67 -9.13 1.21
CA ALA A 113 -4.11 -8.94 0.99
C ALA A 113 -4.42 -7.87 -0.07
N LEU A 114 -3.46 -6.98 -0.40
CA LEU A 114 -3.62 -5.97 -1.45
C LEU A 114 -3.56 -6.58 -2.86
N SER A 115 -2.64 -7.52 -3.10
CA SER A 115 -2.53 -8.19 -4.41
C SER A 115 -3.72 -9.11 -4.70
N ALA A 116 -4.34 -9.68 -3.66
CA ALA A 116 -5.54 -10.52 -3.78
C ALA A 116 -6.80 -9.71 -4.14
N ALA A 117 -6.78 -8.38 -4.04
CA ALA A 117 -7.92 -7.54 -4.37
C ALA A 117 -8.05 -7.23 -5.87
N ASP A 118 -7.14 -7.73 -6.72
CA ASP A 118 -7.16 -7.65 -8.19
C ASP A 118 -7.41 -6.21 -8.69
N VAL A 119 -6.74 -5.24 -8.05
CA VAL A 119 -6.93 -3.82 -8.35
C VAL A 119 -5.81 -3.36 -9.27
N GLU A 120 -6.12 -3.25 -10.55
CA GLU A 120 -5.30 -2.56 -11.56
C GLU A 120 -5.16 -1.03 -11.27
N PHE A 121 -5.52 -0.59 -10.07
CA PHE A 121 -5.59 0.81 -9.66
C PHE A 121 -4.97 0.97 -8.28
N SER A 122 -3.96 1.85 -8.25
CA SER A 122 -3.24 2.27 -7.07
C SER A 122 -4.16 2.46 -5.86
N VAL A 123 -3.83 1.79 -4.74
CA VAL A 123 -4.44 1.99 -3.42
C VAL A 123 -4.43 3.48 -3.02
N HIS A 124 -3.59 4.28 -3.66
CA HIS A 124 -3.33 5.70 -3.40
C HIS A 124 -4.18 6.66 -4.23
N ASP A 125 -4.99 6.18 -5.19
CA ASP A 125 -5.96 7.04 -5.87
C ASP A 125 -7.22 7.21 -4.96
N PRO A 126 -7.55 8.43 -4.52
CA PRO A 126 -8.76 8.69 -3.73
C PRO A 126 -10.07 8.32 -4.45
N ASP A 127 -10.05 8.22 -5.78
CA ASP A 127 -11.18 7.80 -6.60
C ASP A 127 -11.04 6.32 -7.07
N SER A 128 -10.12 5.54 -6.48
CA SER A 128 -9.85 4.15 -6.89
C SER A 128 -11.06 3.23 -6.78
N GLY A 129 -11.18 2.34 -7.77
CA GLY A 129 -12.16 1.24 -7.78
C GLY A 129 -12.05 0.31 -6.56
N LEU A 130 -10.92 0.28 -5.84
CA LEU A 130 -10.78 -0.47 -4.59
C LEU A 130 -11.75 0.02 -3.51
N ARG A 131 -11.92 1.34 -3.35
CA ARG A 131 -12.85 1.90 -2.36
C ARG A 131 -14.28 1.48 -2.67
N GLU A 132 -14.65 1.49 -3.94
CA GLU A 132 -15.96 1.04 -4.38
C GLU A 132 -16.15 -0.47 -4.17
N ARG A 133 -15.17 -1.30 -4.57
CA ARG A 133 -15.18 -2.76 -4.36
C ARG A 133 -15.30 -3.12 -2.88
N GLU A 134 -14.54 -2.47 -2.01
CA GLU A 134 -14.66 -2.69 -0.55
C GLU A 134 -15.99 -2.19 0.02
N SER A 135 -16.52 -1.07 -0.49
CA SER A 135 -17.84 -0.59 -0.09
C SER A 135 -18.94 -1.59 -0.45
N VAL A 136 -18.88 -2.16 -1.65
CA VAL A 136 -19.80 -3.22 -2.12
C VAL A 136 -19.67 -4.47 -1.24
N LEU A 137 -18.46 -4.97 -0.98
CA LEU A 137 -18.24 -6.13 -0.09
C LEU A 137 -18.76 -5.87 1.33
N ALA A 138 -18.49 -4.69 1.88
CA ALA A 138 -18.99 -4.28 3.20
C ALA A 138 -20.51 -4.19 3.22
N SER A 139 -21.14 -3.75 2.12
CA SER A 139 -22.58 -3.69 1.96
C SER A 139 -23.22 -5.08 1.90
N VAL A 140 -22.68 -6.02 1.10
CA VAL A 140 -23.12 -7.42 1.08
C VAL A 140 -22.99 -8.06 2.48
N ARG A 141 -21.85 -7.87 3.17
CA ARG A 141 -21.67 -8.35 4.56
C ARG A 141 -22.72 -7.78 5.51
N ARG A 142 -23.10 -6.51 5.37
CA ARG A 142 -24.19 -5.91 6.16
C ARG A 142 -25.54 -6.53 5.82
N GLY A 143 -25.85 -6.69 4.54
CA GLY A 143 -27.08 -7.33 4.07
C GLY A 143 -27.23 -8.77 4.61
N LEU A 144 -26.14 -9.56 4.53
CA LEU A 144 -26.08 -10.91 5.09
C LEU A 144 -26.36 -10.92 6.58
N ARG A 145 -25.67 -10.09 7.37
CA ARG A 145 -25.93 -10.00 8.83
C ARG A 145 -27.37 -9.64 9.14
N THR A 146 -27.97 -8.72 8.38
CA THR A 146 -29.38 -8.35 8.55
C THR A 146 -30.30 -9.53 8.26
N LEU A 147 -30.09 -10.25 7.15
CA LEU A 147 -30.92 -11.39 6.75
C LEU A 147 -30.77 -12.60 7.69
N THR A 148 -29.55 -12.93 8.10
CA THR A 148 -29.30 -14.07 9.00
C THR A 148 -29.85 -13.82 10.40
N ASN A 149 -29.96 -12.56 10.83
CA ASN A 149 -30.58 -12.18 12.10
C ASN A 149 -32.10 -11.98 12.00
N ALA A 150 -32.67 -11.95 10.79
CA ALA A 150 -34.11 -11.82 10.60
C ALA A 150 -34.82 -13.16 10.87
N SER A 151 -35.78 -13.13 11.79
CA SER A 151 -36.56 -14.31 12.12
C SER A 151 -37.35 -14.82 10.91
N GLY A 152 -37.28 -16.13 10.66
CA GLY A 152 -38.02 -16.78 9.58
C GLY A 152 -37.38 -16.73 8.20
N PHE A 153 -36.26 -16.01 8.01
CA PHE A 153 -35.57 -15.94 6.71
C PHE A 153 -35.15 -17.33 6.19
N ALA A 154 -34.69 -18.23 7.07
CA ALA A 154 -34.30 -19.59 6.68
C ALA A 154 -35.43 -20.34 5.94
N GLY A 155 -36.69 -20.16 6.34
CA GLY A 155 -37.84 -20.78 5.68
C GLY A 155 -38.19 -20.20 4.30
N LEU A 156 -37.54 -19.10 3.91
CA LEU A 156 -37.67 -18.49 2.58
C LEU A 156 -36.55 -18.94 1.62
N ILE A 157 -35.55 -19.68 2.11
CA ILE A 157 -34.44 -20.17 1.28
C ILE A 157 -34.95 -21.34 0.42
N PRO A 158 -34.86 -21.26 -0.93
CA PRO A 158 -35.28 -22.34 -1.80
C PRO A 158 -34.30 -23.52 -1.77
N ASN A 159 -34.72 -24.68 -2.29
CA ASN A 159 -33.88 -25.89 -2.34
C ASN A 159 -32.55 -25.70 -3.11
N VAL A 160 -32.49 -24.74 -4.02
CA VAL A 160 -31.28 -24.39 -4.79
C VAL A 160 -30.37 -23.37 -4.08
N GLY A 161 -30.75 -22.92 -2.88
CA GLY A 161 -30.07 -21.87 -2.13
C GLY A 161 -30.46 -20.46 -2.58
N ALA A 162 -30.26 -19.49 -1.69
CA ALA A 162 -30.43 -18.06 -1.95
C ALA A 162 -29.07 -17.38 -2.06
N ASN A 163 -28.96 -16.22 -2.71
CA ASN A 163 -27.73 -15.42 -2.65
C ASN A 163 -28.06 -13.97 -2.34
N VAL A 164 -27.09 -13.25 -1.78
CA VAL A 164 -27.11 -11.79 -1.64
C VAL A 164 -25.97 -11.29 -2.48
N ALA A 165 -26.27 -10.39 -3.40
CA ALA A 165 -25.28 -9.83 -4.30
C ALA A 165 -25.46 -8.32 -4.42
N GLU A 166 -24.35 -7.63 -4.66
CA GLU A 166 -24.29 -6.21 -5.00
C GLU A 166 -23.18 -6.02 -6.03
N CYS A 167 -23.40 -5.11 -6.99
CA CYS A 167 -22.47 -4.85 -8.07
C CYS A 167 -21.88 -3.45 -7.96
N LEU A 168 -20.77 -3.23 -8.66
CA LEU A 168 -20.24 -1.89 -8.89
C LEU A 168 -21.22 -1.02 -9.70
N ALA A 169 -21.09 0.30 -9.63
CA ALA A 169 -21.98 1.24 -10.32
C ALA A 169 -21.97 1.05 -11.84
N ASP A 170 -20.80 0.76 -12.42
CA ASP A 170 -20.59 0.58 -13.86
C ASP A 170 -20.41 -0.91 -14.25
N ALA A 171 -20.99 -1.82 -13.47
CA ALA A 171 -20.84 -3.27 -13.67
C ALA A 171 -21.26 -3.74 -15.07
N SER A 172 -20.38 -4.52 -15.71
CA SER A 172 -20.56 -5.03 -17.08
C SER A 172 -20.43 -6.55 -17.19
N SER A 173 -19.83 -7.18 -16.18
CA SER A 173 -19.56 -8.62 -16.13
C SER A 173 -19.85 -9.22 -14.75
N VAL A 174 -19.76 -10.55 -14.64
CA VAL A 174 -19.90 -11.26 -13.36
C VAL A 174 -18.77 -10.89 -12.39
N ASP A 175 -17.60 -10.52 -12.91
CA ASP A 175 -16.42 -10.13 -12.10
C ASP A 175 -16.62 -8.78 -11.37
N ASP A 176 -17.66 -8.04 -11.74
CA ASP A 176 -18.08 -6.77 -11.12
C ASP A 176 -19.16 -6.96 -10.04
N VAL A 177 -19.56 -8.22 -9.77
CA VAL A 177 -20.62 -8.57 -8.81
C VAL A 177 -20.02 -9.30 -7.61
N ALA A 178 -20.20 -8.74 -6.41
CA ALA A 178 -19.87 -9.40 -5.16
C ALA A 178 -21.06 -10.23 -4.67
N ALA A 179 -20.82 -11.48 -4.28
CA ALA A 179 -21.84 -12.37 -3.74
C ALA A 179 -21.24 -13.42 -2.78
N VAL A 180 -22.07 -14.29 -2.19
CA VAL A 180 -21.59 -15.39 -1.35
C VAL A 180 -21.24 -16.61 -2.21
N PRO A 181 -20.01 -17.14 -2.13
CA PRO A 181 -19.65 -18.38 -2.79
C PRO A 181 -20.43 -19.54 -2.17
N GLY A 182 -21.03 -20.39 -3.03
CA GLY A 182 -21.78 -21.56 -2.60
C GLY A 182 -23.22 -21.31 -2.11
N ARG A 183 -23.70 -20.05 -2.11
CA ARG A 183 -25.07 -19.62 -1.74
C ARG A 183 -25.44 -19.87 -0.27
N LEU A 184 -26.42 -19.13 0.23
CA LEU A 184 -27.04 -19.35 1.53
C LEU A 184 -27.96 -20.57 1.48
N VAL A 185 -27.88 -21.40 2.51
CA VAL A 185 -28.68 -22.64 2.63
C VAL A 185 -29.40 -22.69 3.99
N ASP A 186 -30.59 -23.31 4.01
CA ASP A 186 -31.27 -23.62 5.25
C ASP A 186 -30.69 -24.91 5.86
N VAL A 187 -30.09 -24.77 7.03
CA VAL A 187 -29.63 -25.89 7.85
C VAL A 187 -30.44 -25.90 9.15
N LYS A 188 -31.42 -26.79 9.21
CA LYS A 188 -32.26 -27.03 10.41
C LYS A 188 -32.98 -25.76 10.90
N GLY A 189 -33.49 -24.94 9.98
CA GLY A 189 -34.20 -23.70 10.29
C GLY A 189 -33.27 -22.51 10.54
N GLN A 190 -31.99 -22.61 10.19
CA GLN A 190 -31.01 -21.53 10.28
C GLN A 190 -30.37 -21.27 8.93
N ALA A 191 -30.29 -19.99 8.55
CA ALA A 191 -29.59 -19.57 7.35
C ALA A 191 -28.08 -19.68 7.57
N MET A 192 -27.44 -20.61 6.86
CA MET A 192 -25.99 -20.80 6.88
C MET A 192 -25.34 -20.06 5.70
N VAL A 193 -24.22 -19.38 5.98
CA VAL A 193 -23.38 -18.69 4.99
C VAL A 193 -22.09 -19.49 4.82
N PRO A 194 -21.79 -20.06 3.63
CA PRO A 194 -20.64 -20.95 3.45
C PRO A 194 -19.27 -20.27 3.44
N GLY A 195 -19.21 -18.98 3.10
CA GLY A 195 -17.97 -18.22 2.96
C GLY A 195 -18.20 -16.70 3.01
N GLU A 196 -17.12 -15.94 3.03
CA GLU A 196 -17.17 -14.49 2.93
C GLU A 196 -17.60 -14.04 1.52
N PRO A 197 -18.21 -12.86 1.37
CA PRO A 197 -18.50 -12.31 0.05
C PRO A 197 -17.24 -12.10 -0.77
N GLU A 198 -17.32 -12.43 -2.07
CA GLU A 198 -16.24 -12.33 -3.05
C GLU A 198 -16.82 -11.86 -4.39
N PHE A 199 -16.00 -11.21 -5.22
CA PHE A 199 -16.38 -10.83 -6.59
C PHE A 199 -16.29 -12.02 -7.54
N GLY A 200 -17.12 -12.06 -8.58
CA GLY A 200 -17.02 -13.07 -9.66
C GLY A 200 -17.64 -14.44 -9.34
N VAL A 201 -18.31 -14.59 -8.19
CA VAL A 201 -18.76 -15.90 -7.69
C VAL A 201 -20.23 -16.23 -7.97
N SER A 202 -21.05 -15.30 -8.48
CA SER A 202 -22.49 -15.52 -8.72
C SER A 202 -23.12 -14.65 -9.80
#